data_AF-A0A699XTV0-F1
#
_entry.id   AF-A0A699XTV0-F1
#
_cell.length_a   1.000
_cell.length_b   1.000
_cell.length_c   1.000
_cell.angle_alpha   90.00
_cell.angle_beta   90.00
_cell.angle_gamma   90.00
#
_symmetry.space_group_name_H-M   'P 1'
#
loop_
_entity.id
_entity.type
_entity.pdbx_description
1 polymer ?
#
loop_
_entity_poly.entity_id
_entity_poly.type
_entity_poly.pdbx_seq_one_letter_code
_entity_poly.pdbx_strand_id
1 'polypeptide(L)' 'FDWGEKAEAAFQLLKQKMCSASILALPEGSENFVVYCDASHKGLGAVLMQKEKV' A
#
# COMPACT_ATOMS: atom_id res chain seq x y z
N PHE A 1 -25.84 -6.37 -2.56
CA PHE A 1 -25.64 -5.08 -1.89
C PHE A 1 -25.57 -4.03 -2.96
N ASP A 2 -26.52 -3.09 -2.97
CA ASP A 2 -26.43 -1.92 -3.85
C ASP A 2 -25.70 -0.81 -3.11
N TRP A 3 -24.59 -0.37 -3.69
CA TRP A 3 -23.81 0.75 -3.16
C TRP A 3 -24.44 2.05 -3.67
N GLY A 4 -24.75 2.97 -2.77
CA GLY A 4 -25.17 4.31 -3.16
C GLY A 4 -24.02 5.09 -3.81
N GLU A 5 -24.34 6.09 -4.62
CA GLU A 5 -23.36 6.89 -5.38
C GLU A 5 -22.22 7.45 -4.52
N LYS A 6 -22.52 7.87 -3.28
CA LYS A 6 -21.51 8.38 -2.35
C LYS A 6 -20.48 7.31 -1.95
N ALA A 7 -20.93 6.07 -1.72
CA ALA A 7 -20.06 4.97 -1.34
C ALA A 7 -19.17 4.55 -2.51
N GLU A 8 -19.76 4.49 -3.71
CA GLU A 8 -19.03 4.19 -4.94
C GLU A 8 -17.96 5.25 -5.23
N ALA A 9 -18.31 6.54 -5.15
CA ALA A 9 -17.36 7.63 -5.37
C ALA A 9 -16.20 7.61 -4.36
N ALA A 10 -16.49 7.34 -3.08
CA ALA A 10 -15.46 7.23 -2.05
C ALA A 10 -14.51 6.06 -2.31
N PHE A 11 -15.04 4.91 -2.74
CA PHE A 11 -14.24 3.74 -3.07
C PHE A 11 -13.38 3.95 -4.30
N GLN A 12 -13.92 4.55 -5.37
CA GLN A 12 -13.14 4.85 -6.56
C GLN A 12 -11.99 5.83 -6.26
N LEU A 13 -12.23 6.83 -5.41
CA LEU A 13 -11.19 7.73 -4.95
C LEU A 13 -10.10 7.00 -4.14
N LEU A 14 -10.49 6.12 -3.21
CA LEU A 14 -9.54 5.34 -2.43
C LEU A 14 -8.71 4.43 -3.34
N LYS A 15 -9.38 3.71 -4.24
CA LYS A 15 -8.74 2.83 -5.22
C LYS A 15 -7.74 3.61 -6.08
N GLN A 16 -8.13 4.78 -6.60
CA GLN A 16 -7.21 5.61 -7.37
C GLN A 16 -5.96 5.97 -6.56
N LYS A 17 -6.12 6.43 -5.32
CA LYS A 17 -5.01 6.82 -4.45
C LYS A 17 -4.11 5.64 -4.06
N MET A 18 -4.68 4.45 -3.86
CA MET A 18 -3.91 3.23 -3.53
C MET A 18 -3.20 2.65 -4.75
N CYS A 19 -3.79 2.75 -5.94
CA CYS A 19 -3.22 2.23 -7.18
C CYS A 19 -2.28 3.22 -7.88
N SER A 20 -2.34 4.51 -7.58
CA SER A 20 -1.31 5.47 -7.97
C SER A 20 -0.06 5.17 -7.15
N ALA A 21 0.82 4.32 -7.69
CA ALA A 21 2.02 3.83 -7.03
C ALA A 21 2.88 4.96 -6.45
N SER A 22 3.50 4.73 -5.28
CA SER A 22 4.73 5.44 -4.98
C SER A 22 5.74 5.02 -6.05
N ILE A 23 6.27 5.98 -6.78
CA ILE A 23 7.47 5.76 -7.57
C ILE A 23 8.50 5.24 -6.57
N LEU A 24 8.97 4.01 -6.75
CA LEU A 24 9.98 3.36 -5.91
C LEU A 24 11.05 4.39 -5.59
N ALA A 25 11.08 4.84 -4.33
CA ALA A 25 12.06 5.81 -3.91
C ALA A 25 13.44 5.19 -4.08
N LEU A 26 14.42 5.98 -4.55
CA LEU A 26 15.79 5.50 -4.58
C LEU A 26 16.22 5.16 -3.16
N PRO A 27 16.79 3.96 -2.93
CA PRO A 27 17.21 3.56 -1.61
C PRO A 27 18.36 4.45 -1.11
N GLU A 28 18.25 4.93 0.12
CA GLU A 28 19.30 5.68 0.80
C GLU A 28 20.33 4.71 1.37
N GLY A 29 21.56 4.71 0.84
CA GLY A 29 22.57 3.70 1.18
C GLY A 29 23.06 3.69 2.64
N SER A 30 22.76 4.73 3.42
CA SER A 30 23.13 4.83 4.84
C SER A 30 22.06 4.35 5.81
N GLU A 31 20.88 3.98 5.30
CA GLU A 31 19.71 3.69 6.13
C GLU A 31 19.29 2.24 6.04
N ASN A 32 18.86 1.69 7.18
CA ASN A 32 18.38 0.32 7.24
C ASN A 32 17.02 0.18 6.54
N PHE A 33 16.81 -0.99 5.95
CA PHE A 33 15.48 -1.41 5.52
C PHE A 33 14.77 -2.18 6.64
N VAL A 34 13.45 -2.07 6.67
CA VAL A 34 12.58 -2.85 7.54
C VAL A 34 11.60 -3.61 6.66
N VAL A 35 11.50 -4.92 6.86
CA VAL A 35 10.48 -5.75 6.19
C VAL A 35 9.31 -5.93 7.14
N TYR A 36 8.13 -5.53 6.69
CA TYR A 36 6.87 -5.81 7.37
C TYR A 36 6.21 -6.98 6.68
N CYS A 37 5.96 -8.04 7.44
CA CYS A 37 5.28 -9.23 6.95
C CYS A 37 3.89 -9.32 7.57
N ASP A 38 2.90 -9.67 6.76
CA ASP A 38 1.57 -10.01 7.21
C ASP A 38 1.15 -11.39 6.67
N ALA A 39 0.22 -12.02 7.38
CA ALA A 39 -0.23 -13.36 7.08
C ALA A 39 -1.75 -13.43 7.17
N SER A 40 -2.35 -14.12 6.20
CA SER A 40 -3.75 -14.52 6.22
C SER A 40 -3.84 -16.04 6.08
N HIS A 41 -5.03 -16.59 6.35
CA HIS A 41 -5.28 -18.02 6.10
C HIS A 41 -5.05 -18.47 4.64
N LYS A 42 -4.96 -17.53 3.69
CA LYS A 42 -4.84 -17.81 2.26
C LYS A 42 -3.48 -17.44 1.67
N GLY A 43 -2.63 -16.73 2.40
CA GLY A 43 -1.37 -16.25 1.85
C GLY A 43 -0.58 -15.36 2.79
N LEU A 44 0.68 -15.13 2.43
CA LEU A 44 1.64 -14.29 3.12
C LEU A 44 1.96 -13.07 2.26
N GLY A 45 2.01 -11.90 2.87
CA GLY A 45 2.42 -10.63 2.28
C GLY A 45 3.69 -10.10 2.95
N ALA A 46 4.52 -9.38 2.19
CA ALA A 46 5.65 -8.66 2.73
C ALA A 46 5.86 -7.34 1.99
N VAL A 47 6.21 -6.29 2.74
CA VAL A 47 6.54 -4.95 2.23
C VAL A 47 7.90 -4.54 2.77
N LEU A 48 8.79 -4.11 1.87
CA LEU A 48 10.08 -3.51 2.22
C LEU A 48 9.88 -2.01 2.41
N MET A 49 10.33 -1.46 3.55
CA MET A 49 10.24 -0.03 3.85
C MET A 49 11.59 0.56 4.24
N GLN A 50 11.78 1.84 3.93
CA GLN A 50 12.91 2.64 4.38
C GLN A 50 12.42 4.02 4.81
N LYS A 51 12.76 4.46 6.04
CA LYS A 51 12.30 5.74 6.59
C LYS A 51 10.78 5.96 6.48
N GLU A 52 10.01 4.92 6.79
CA GLU A 52 8.52 4.92 6.71
C GLU A 52 7.95 5.13 5.29
N LYS A 53 8.78 4.92 4.25
CA LYS A 53 8.39 4.98 2.84
C LYS A 53 8.50 3.60 2.20
N VAL A 54 7.57 3.32 1.28
CA VAL A 54 7.52 2.13 0.40
C VAL A 54 7.97 2.52 -0.99
#